data_AF-A0A0P9D1S2-F1
#
_entry.id   AF-A0A0P9D1S2-F1
#
_cell.length_a   1.000
_cell.length_b   1.000
_cell.length_c   1.000
_cell.angle_alpha   90.00
_cell.angle_beta   90.00
_cell.angle_gamma   90.00
#
_symmetry.space_group_name_H-M   'P 1'
#
loop_
_entity.id
_entity.type
_entity.pdbx_description
1 polymer ?
#
loop_
_entity_poly.entity_id
_entity_poly.type
_entity_poly.pdbx_seq_one_letter_code
_entity_poly.pdbx_strand_id
1 'polypeptide(L)'
;MYLFGTILIICGIVAASIATVSYTLVTRGNTAALAYGRAGTRGALLAVLGVVLLIMYLFLARRYDIQYVYDYSSADLEFGFRVAAMWAGQPGSFVVWALWGLLAAQLLVRRT
;
A
#
# COMPACT_ATOMS: atom_id res chain seq x y z
N MET A 1 0.58 9.80 13.89
CA MET A 1 1.25 8.91 12.91
C MET A 1 0.57 7.56 12.83
N TYR A 2 0.36 6.86 13.95
CA TYR A 2 -0.35 5.57 13.97
C TYR A 2 -1.73 5.63 13.29
N LEU A 3 -2.62 6.53 13.78
CA LEU A 3 -3.97 6.71 13.21
C LEU A 3 -3.95 7.00 11.70
N PHE A 4 -3.02 7.84 11.24
CA PHE A 4 -2.90 8.19 9.83
C PHE A 4 -2.51 6.98 8.98
N GLY A 5 -1.53 6.20 9.42
CA GLY A 5 -1.17 4.94 8.77
C GLY A 5 -2.33 3.94 8.75
N THR A 6 -3.07 3.81 9.86
CA THR A 6 -4.26 2.95 9.94
C THR A 6 -5.34 3.36 8.94
N ILE A 7 -5.63 4.67 8.83
CA ILE A 7 -6.61 5.18 7.87
C ILE A 7 -6.18 4.85 6.44
N LEU A 8 -4.90 5.07 6.09
CA LEU A 8 -4.40 4.72 4.76
C LEU A 8 -4.57 3.23 4.44
N ILE A 9 -4.27 2.34 5.40
CA ILE A 9 -4.45 0.89 5.22
C ILE A 9 -5.94 0.56 5.01
N ILE A 10 -6.83 1.09 5.85
CA ILE A 10 -8.27 0.86 5.72
C ILE A 10 -8.79 1.37 4.39
N CYS A 11 -8.42 2.59 3.98
CA CYS A 11 -8.78 3.15 2.68
C CYS A 11 -8.28 2.26 1.53
N GLY A 12 -7.06 1.73 1.63
CA GLY A 12 -6.50 0.81 0.65
C GLY A 12 -7.30 -0.49 0.53
N ILE A 13 -7.69 -1.09 1.66
CA ILE A 13 -8.53 -2.29 1.70
C ILE A 13 -9.90 -2.01 1.09
N VAL A 14 -10.58 -0.94 1.50
CA VAL A 14 -11.89 -0.56 0.97
C VAL A 14 -11.83 -0.32 -0.54
N ALA A 15 -10.83 0.42 -1.02
CA ALA A 15 -10.66 0.70 -2.44
C ALA A 15 -10.36 -0.58 -3.24
N ALA A 16 -9.56 -1.50 -2.70
CA ALA A 16 -9.29 -2.80 -3.31
C ALA A 16 -10.57 -3.66 -3.38
N SER A 17 -11.38 -3.68 -2.32
CA SER A 17 -12.67 -4.38 -2.33
C SER A 17 -13.64 -3.79 -3.36
N ILE A 18 -13.73 -2.46 -3.47
CA ILE A 18 -14.52 -1.79 -4.51
C ILE A 18 -14.05 -2.22 -5.90
N ALA A 19 -12.73 -2.27 -6.12
CA ALA A 19 -12.16 -2.72 -7.38
C ALA A 19 -12.57 -4.16 -7.71
N THR A 20 -12.37 -5.09 -6.77
CA THR A 20 -12.70 -6.51 -6.93
C THR A 20 -14.19 -6.74 -7.25
N VAL A 21 -15.08 -6.11 -6.50
CA VAL A 21 -16.54 -6.22 -6.73
C VAL A 21 -16.89 -5.63 -8.09
N SER A 22 -16.37 -4.45 -8.42
CA SER A 22 -16.66 -3.77 -9.68
C SER A 22 -16.21 -4.58 -10.90
N TYR A 23 -14.99 -5.12 -10.90
CA TYR A 23 -14.52 -5.97 -12.00
C TYR A 23 -15.31 -7.28 -12.13
N THR A 24 -15.79 -7.83 -11.01
CA THR A 24 -16.68 -9.00 -11.03
C THR A 24 -18.06 -8.67 -11.61
N LEU A 25 -18.56 -7.46 -11.39
CA LEU A 25 -19.82 -7.00 -12.00
C LEU A 25 -19.68 -6.74 -13.51
N VAL A 26 -18.51 -6.26 -13.96
CA VAL A 26 -18.22 -6.08 -15.38
C VAL A 26 -18.26 -7.42 -16.12
N THR A 27 -17.69 -8.49 -15.55
CA THR A 27 -17.73 -9.84 -16.17
C THR A 27 -19.14 -10.43 -16.22
N ARG A 28 -20.08 -9.89 -15.42
CA ARG A 28 -21.51 -10.25 -15.43
C ARG A 28 -22.36 -9.35 -16.34
N GLY A 29 -21.73 -8.47 -17.13
CA GLY A 29 -22.41 -7.61 -18.11
C GLY A 29 -22.71 -6.19 -17.64
N ASN A 30 -22.41 -5.83 -16.39
CA ASN A 30 -22.58 -4.45 -15.91
C ASN A 30 -21.36 -3.60 -16.24
N THR A 31 -21.31 -3.07 -17.46
CA THR A 31 -20.19 -2.25 -17.95
C THR A 31 -20.03 -0.93 -17.22
N ALA A 32 -21.10 -0.39 -16.62
CA ALA A 32 -21.04 0.84 -15.82
C ALA A 32 -20.14 0.68 -14.56
N ALA A 33 -19.98 -0.56 -14.07
CA ALA A 33 -19.10 -0.86 -12.95
C ALA A 33 -17.60 -0.64 -13.28
N LEU A 34 -17.22 -0.57 -14.56
CA LEU A 34 -15.82 -0.43 -14.98
C LEU A 34 -15.17 0.85 -14.44
N ALA A 35 -15.92 1.96 -14.39
CA ALA A 35 -15.42 3.22 -13.86
C ALA A 35 -15.03 3.10 -12.37
N TYR A 36 -15.87 2.43 -11.58
CA TYR A 36 -15.62 2.17 -10.16
C TYR A 36 -14.48 1.18 -9.96
N GLY A 37 -14.34 0.17 -10.84
CA GLY A 37 -13.20 -0.73 -10.87
C GLY A 37 -11.88 0.02 -11.03
N ARG A 38 -11.81 0.88 -12.04
CA ARG A 38 -10.63 1.72 -12.33
C ARG A 38 -10.32 2.69 -11.19
N ALA A 39 -11.35 3.33 -10.63
CA ALA A 39 -11.19 4.24 -9.50
C ALA A 39 -10.70 3.51 -8.25
N GLY A 40 -11.26 2.34 -7.94
CA GLY A 40 -10.87 1.49 -6.81
C GLY A 40 -9.41 1.06 -6.90
N THR A 41 -8.96 0.56 -8.06
CA THR A 41 -7.56 0.13 -8.24
C THR A 41 -6.58 1.29 -8.07
N ARG A 42 -6.91 2.48 -8.61
CA ARG A 42 -6.09 3.69 -8.45
C ARG A 42 -6.09 4.20 -7.00
N GLY A 43 -7.25 4.20 -6.35
CA GLY A 43 -7.39 4.57 -4.95
C GLY A 43 -6.58 3.67 -4.02
N ALA A 44 -6.64 2.35 -4.25
CA ALA A 44 -5.84 1.38 -3.50
C ALA A 44 -4.34 1.61 -3.70
N LEU A 45 -3.89 1.87 -4.94
CA LEU A 45 -2.49 2.20 -5.23
C LEU A 45 -2.04 3.47 -4.47
N LEU A 46 -2.83 4.54 -4.52
CA LEU A 46 -2.50 5.80 -3.84
C LEU A 46 -2.42 5.61 -2.33
N ALA A 47 -3.34 4.85 -1.74
CA ALA A 47 -3.34 4.54 -0.33
C ALA A 47 -2.08 3.75 0.09
N VAL A 48 -1.74 2.69 -0.66
CA VAL A 48 -0.53 1.88 -0.39
C VAL A 48 0.75 2.67 -0.62
N LEU A 49 0.83 3.50 -1.66
CA LEU A 49 1.95 4.44 -1.85
C LEU A 49 2.09 5.40 -0.66
N GLY A 50 0.97 5.89 -0.13
CA GLY A 50 0.95 6.69 1.10
C GLY A 50 1.56 5.94 2.29
N VAL A 51 1.23 4.65 2.48
CA VAL A 51 1.80 3.82 3.55
C VAL A 51 3.31 3.62 3.35
N VAL A 52 3.74 3.34 2.12
CA VAL A 52 5.17 3.18 1.77
C VAL A 52 5.95 4.45 2.10
N LEU A 53 5.48 5.61 1.64
CA LEU A 53 6.12 6.90 1.91
C LEU A 53 6.13 7.23 3.40
N LEU A 54 5.03 6.94 4.12
CA LEU A 54 4.94 7.16 5.55
C LEU A 54 5.96 6.30 6.32
N ILE A 55 6.00 4.99 6.07
CA ILE A 55 6.95 4.09 6.74
C ILE A 55 8.39 4.48 6.41
N MET A 56 8.69 4.78 5.13
CA MET A 56 10.01 5.24 4.73
C MET A 56 10.41 6.51 5.50
N TYR A 57 9.51 7.48 5.60
CA TYR A 57 9.74 8.68 6.40
C TYR A 57 10.02 8.35 7.86
N LEU A 58 9.27 7.43 8.48
CA LEU A 58 9.47 7.05 9.88
C LEU A 58 10.85 6.41 10.14
N PHE A 59 11.34 5.56 9.24
CA PHE A 59 12.70 5.00 9.32
C PHE A 59 13.78 6.06 9.11
N LEU A 60 13.62 6.93 8.12
CA LEU A 60 14.59 7.99 7.84
C LEU A 60 14.65 9.03 8.96
N ALA A 61 13.50 9.36 9.55
CA ALA A 61 13.37 10.26 10.69
C ALA A 61 13.74 9.60 12.04
N ARG A 62 14.10 8.30 12.05
CA ARG A 62 14.51 7.56 13.25
C ARG A 62 13.46 7.63 14.37
N ARG A 63 12.19 7.43 14.00
CA ARG A 63 11.04 7.48 14.92
C ARG A 63 10.90 6.20 15.73
N TYR A 64 11.82 5.99 16.68
CA TYR A 64 11.84 4.83 17.59
C TYR A 64 10.66 4.79 18.58
N ASP A 65 9.84 5.84 18.64
CA ASP A 65 8.54 5.83 19.32
C ASP A 65 7.51 4.93 18.63
N ILE A 66 7.74 4.58 17.36
CA ILE A 66 6.94 3.61 16.62
C ILE A 66 7.59 2.23 16.78
N GLN A 67 6.87 1.29 17.39
CA GLN A 67 7.35 -0.06 17.66
C GLN A 67 7.95 -0.73 16.41
N TYR A 68 7.31 -0.60 15.25
CA TYR A 68 7.83 -1.18 14.00
C TYR A 68 9.22 -0.63 13.60
N VAL A 69 9.49 0.65 13.86
CA VAL A 69 10.82 1.24 13.58
C VAL A 69 11.85 0.81 14.63
N TYR A 70 11.43 0.72 15.89
CA TYR A 70 12.26 0.24 16.99
C TYR A 70 12.69 -1.22 16.81
N ASP A 71 11.78 -2.09 16.38
CA ASP A 71 12.04 -3.52 16.23
C ASP A 71 12.94 -3.85 15.02
N TYR A 72 12.95 -3.00 13.99
CA TYR A 72 13.62 -3.27 12.71
C TYR A 72 14.71 -2.27 12.32
N SER A 73 15.10 -1.34 13.20
CA SER A 73 16.18 -0.39 12.93
C SER A 73 16.92 0.03 14.21
N SER A 74 18.13 0.55 14.05
CA SER A 74 18.97 1.08 15.15
C SER A 74 19.58 2.43 14.77
N ALA A 75 20.10 3.16 15.75
CA ALA A 75 20.69 4.49 15.54
C ALA A 75 21.97 4.44 14.70
N ASP A 76 22.73 3.34 14.81
CA ASP A 76 24.00 3.10 14.13
C ASP A 76 23.81 2.47 12.74
N LEU A 77 22.56 2.22 12.32
CA LEU A 77 22.26 1.56 11.06
C LEU A 77 22.57 2.47 9.86
N GLU A 78 23.41 1.99 8.94
CA GLU A 78 23.74 2.72 7.72
C GLU A 78 22.47 3.06 6.91
N PHE A 79 22.54 4.14 6.13
CA PHE A 79 21.39 4.68 5.41
C PHE A 79 20.72 3.65 4.49
N GLY A 80 21.50 2.86 3.73
CA GLY A 80 20.96 1.85 2.82
C GLY A 80 20.15 0.77 3.55
N PHE A 81 20.64 0.31 4.71
CA PHE A 81 19.93 -0.67 5.53
C PHE A 81 18.68 -0.08 6.20
N ARG A 82 18.66 1.22 6.50
CA ARG A 82 17.44 1.91 6.98
C ARG A 82 16.34 1.97 5.91
N VAL A 83 16.72 2.16 4.65
CA VAL A 83 15.77 2.08 3.53
C VAL A 83 15.25 0.65 3.36
N ALA A 84 16.14 -0.34 3.46
CA ALA A 84 15.78 -1.75 3.38
C ALA A 84 14.88 -2.21 4.54
N ALA A 85 15.05 -1.63 5.73
CA ALA A 85 14.24 -1.94 6.91
C ALA A 85 12.73 -1.67 6.71
N MET A 86 12.35 -0.82 5.74
CA MET A 86 10.94 -0.60 5.38
C MET A 86 10.18 -1.92 5.12
N TRP A 87 10.84 -2.88 4.47
CA TRP A 87 10.22 -4.16 4.10
C TRP A 87 10.59 -5.31 5.05
N ALA A 88 11.19 -5.00 6.21
CA ALA A 88 11.55 -6.02 7.18
C ALA A 88 10.30 -6.63 7.86
N GLY A 89 10.40 -7.91 8.21
CA GLY A 89 9.31 -8.63 8.86
C GLY A 89 8.05 -8.77 8.02
N GLN A 90 7.01 -9.33 8.66
CA GLN A 90 5.72 -9.60 8.02
C GLN A 90 4.98 -8.32 7.61
N PRO A 91 4.84 -7.28 8.47
CA PRO A 91 4.08 -6.08 8.11
C PRO A 91 4.70 -5.33 6.92
N GLY A 92 6.03 -5.20 6.88
CA GLY A 92 6.74 -4.54 5.77
C GLY A 92 6.62 -5.32 4.47
N SER A 93 6.81 -6.63 4.53
CA SER A 93 6.67 -7.51 3.36
C SER A 93 5.28 -7.39 2.74
N PHE A 94 4.21 -7.36 3.55
CA PHE A 94 2.84 -7.19 3.04
C PHE A 94 2.64 -5.89 2.27
N VAL A 95 3.18 -4.77 2.76
CA VAL A 95 3.08 -3.48 2.07
C VAL A 95 3.81 -3.52 0.72
N VAL A 96 5.01 -4.11 0.66
CA VAL A 96 5.77 -4.23 -0.59
C VAL A 96 5.07 -5.12 -1.61
N TRP A 97 4.58 -6.29 -1.19
CA TRP A 97 3.84 -7.18 -2.10
C TRP A 97 2.52 -6.56 -2.58
N ALA A 98 1.81 -5.83 -1.71
CA ALA A 98 0.64 -5.06 -2.10
C ALA A 98 0.98 -3.99 -3.13
N LEU A 99 2.10 -3.27 -2.95
CA LEU A 99 2.55 -2.27 -3.92
C LEU A 99 2.81 -2.90 -5.30
N TRP A 100 3.59 -3.98 -5.36
CA TRP A 100 3.87 -4.65 -6.63
C TRP A 100 2.61 -5.22 -7.30
N GLY A 101 1.72 -5.83 -6.52
CA GLY A 101 0.43 -6.30 -7.02
C GLY A 101 -0.43 -5.18 -7.58
N LEU A 102 -0.46 -4.01 -6.93
CA LEU A 102 -1.23 -2.85 -7.39
C LEU A 102 -0.59 -2.18 -8.62
N LEU A 103 0.74 -2.16 -8.72
CA LEU A 103 1.44 -1.71 -9.94
C LEU A 103 1.09 -2.63 -11.12
N ALA A 104 1.13 -3.95 -10.93
CA ALA A 104 0.69 -4.91 -11.94
C ALA A 104 -0.79 -4.71 -12.31
N ALA A 105 -1.65 -4.47 -11.31
CA ALA A 105 -3.06 -4.19 -11.54
C ALA A 105 -3.27 -2.93 -12.42
N GLN A 106 -2.50 -1.86 -12.22
CA GLN A 106 -2.58 -0.68 -13.11
C GLN A 106 -2.23 -1.02 -14.56
N LEU A 107 -1.26 -1.90 -14.79
CA LEU A 107 -0.88 -2.31 -16.14
C LEU A 107 -1.96 -3.15 -16.81
N LEU A 108 -2.61 -4.04 -16.04
CA LEU A 108 -3.71 -4.88 -16.54
C LEU A 108 -4.94 -4.05 -16.87
N VAL A 109 -5.31 -3.11 -15.99
CA VAL A 109 -6.50 -2.25 -16.16
C VAL A 109 -6.40 -1.30 -17.35
N ARG A 110 -5.19 -0.95 -17.81
CA ARG A 110 -4.99 -0.13 -19.03
C ARG A 110 -5.36 -0.87 -20.31
N ARG A 111 -5.38 -2.21 -20.29
CA ARG A 111 -5.63 -3.06 -21.47
C ARG A 111 -7.10 -3.47 -21.62
N THR A 112 -7.94 -3.18 -20.64
CA THR A 112 -9.39 -3.39 -20.60
C THR A 112 -10.12 -2.08 -20.71
#